data_AF-A0A2J0M9R1-F1
#
_entry.id   AF-A0A2J0M9R1-F1
#
_cell.length_a   1.000
_cell.length_b   1.000
_cell.length_c   1.000
_cell.angle_alpha   90.00
_cell.angle_beta   90.00
_cell.angle_gamma   90.00
#
_symmetry.space_group_name_H-M   'P 1'
#
loop_
_entity.id
_entity.type
_entity.pdbx_description
1 polymer ?
#
loop_
_entity_poly.entity_id
_entity_poly.type
_entity_poly.pdbx_seq_one_letter_code
_entity_poly.pdbx_strand_id
1 'polypeptide(L)'
;PDIDLSNYKRLSFSIRLKDADTRQLGSVKVGLVNIRKETSSLYVSDINNSWKKLSLPFSDFGKIQDWTRPIKITFTLEEWNIFAKKGELLIDGVEFSKN
;
A
#
# COMPACT_ATOMS: atom_id res chain seq x y z
N PRO A 1 9.21 10.95 -13.02
CA PRO A 1 9.13 9.78 -13.93
C PRO A 1 7.74 9.71 -14.56
N ASP A 2 7.65 9.82 -15.88
CA ASP A 2 6.42 9.50 -16.63
C ASP A 2 6.38 7.99 -16.82
N ILE A 3 5.78 7.27 -15.87
CA ILE A 3 5.60 5.81 -15.95
C ILE A 3 4.16 5.50 -16.35
N ASP A 4 3.99 4.65 -17.36
CA ASP A 4 2.68 4.12 -17.76
C ASP A 4 2.44 2.77 -17.10
N LEU A 5 1.42 2.70 -16.23
CA LEU A 5 1.08 1.48 -15.51
C LEU A 5 -0.03 0.65 -16.18
N SER A 6 -0.53 1.05 -17.36
CA SER A 6 -1.62 0.35 -18.07
C SER A 6 -1.31 -1.12 -18.37
N ASN A 7 -0.04 -1.47 -18.53
CA ASN A 7 0.42 -2.84 -18.80
C ASN A 7 0.71 -3.66 -17.54
N TYR A 8 0.55 -3.08 -16.35
CA TYR A 8 0.77 -3.74 -15.07
C TYR A 8 -0.56 -4.09 -14.43
N LYS A 9 -0.56 -5.14 -13.61
CA LYS A 9 -1.76 -5.68 -12.99
C LYS A 9 -1.70 -5.64 -11.46
N ARG A 10 -0.51 -5.47 -10.88
CA ARG A 10 -0.30 -5.57 -9.45
C ARG A 10 0.71 -4.57 -8.94
N LEU A 11 0.47 -4.08 -7.73
CA LEU A 11 1.43 -3.37 -6.88
C LEU A 11 1.91 -4.35 -5.80
N SER A 12 3.21 -4.62 -5.74
CA SER A 12 3.80 -5.47 -4.70
C SER A 12 4.78 -4.69 -3.85
N PHE A 13 4.87 -5.04 -2.57
CA PHE A 13 5.81 -4.45 -1.62
C PHE A 13 5.93 -5.35 -0.39
N SER A 14 7.04 -5.20 0.34
CA SER A 14 7.22 -5.80 1.66
C SER A 14 6.92 -4.76 2.73
N ILE A 15 6.27 -5.17 3.81
CA ILE A 15 5.87 -4.27 4.89
C ILE A 15 6.08 -4.95 6.25
N ARG A 16 6.47 -4.17 7.26
CA ARG A 16 6.46 -4.57 8.67
C ARG A 16 6.32 -3.36 9.61
N LEU A 17 5.85 -3.63 10.82
CA LEU A 17 5.82 -2.68 11.93
C LEU A 17 6.96 -2.99 12.90
N LYS A 18 8.05 -2.22 12.80
CA LYS A 18 9.20 -2.35 13.69
C LYS A 18 8.96 -1.58 14.99
N ASP A 19 9.44 -2.11 16.10
CA ASP A 19 9.36 -1.50 17.44
C ASP A 19 7.92 -1.17 17.90
N ALA A 20 6.92 -1.83 17.29
CA ALA A 20 5.52 -1.83 17.71
C ALA A 20 5.24 -3.02 18.65
N ASP A 21 4.23 -2.91 19.51
CA ASP A 21 3.80 -4.03 20.36
C ASP A 21 3.37 -5.22 19.47
N THR A 22 4.16 -6.29 19.51
CA THR A 22 4.04 -7.45 18.62
C THR A 22 2.77 -8.27 18.85
N ARG A 23 2.04 -8.00 19.94
CA ARG A 23 0.75 -8.64 20.24
C ARG A 23 -0.41 -8.04 19.46
N GLN A 24 -0.18 -6.91 18.77
CA GLN A 24 -1.22 -6.15 18.10
C GLN A 24 -0.96 -6.13 16.59
N LEU A 25 -1.94 -6.64 15.83
CA LEU A 25 -1.95 -6.54 14.38
C LEU A 25 -2.36 -5.13 13.98
N GLY A 26 -1.58 -4.50 13.11
CA GLY A 26 -1.91 -3.20 12.52
C GLY A 26 -2.59 -3.34 11.17
N SER A 27 -3.42 -2.35 10.83
CA SER A 27 -3.95 -2.15 9.48
C SER A 27 -3.32 -0.92 8.84
N VAL A 28 -2.86 -1.05 7.60
CA VAL A 28 -2.27 0.04 6.82
C VAL A 28 -3.18 0.33 5.63
N LYS A 29 -3.46 1.61 5.38
CA LYS A 29 -4.17 2.05 4.20
C LYS A 29 -3.16 2.32 3.07
N VAL A 30 -3.35 1.63 1.95
CA VAL A 30 -2.57 1.82 0.72
C VAL A 30 -3.43 2.60 -0.26
N GLY A 31 -3.01 3.82 -0.60
CA GLY A 31 -3.73 4.72 -1.50
C GLY A 31 -3.00 4.97 -2.81
N LEU A 32 -3.75 5.09 -3.89
CA LEU A 32 -3.28 5.48 -5.22
C LEU A 32 -4.02 6.72 -5.71
N VAL A 33 -3.27 7.64 -6.33
CA VAL A 33 -3.80 8.83 -7.01
C VAL A 33 -3.15 8.94 -8.39
N ASN A 34 -3.95 9.19 -9.43
CA ASN A 34 -3.47 9.45 -10.79
C ASN A 34 -3.55 10.92 -11.19
N ILE A 35 -3.16 11.23 -12.43
CA ILE A 35 -3.18 12.60 -12.96
C ILE A 35 -4.55 13.23 -13.11
N ARG A 36 -5.59 12.40 -13.23
CA ARG A 36 -6.99 12.84 -13.26
C ARG A 36 -7.55 13.08 -11.85
N LYS A 37 -6.73 12.92 -10.81
CA LYS A 37 -7.12 12.96 -9.39
C LYS A 37 -8.11 11.86 -8.99
N GLU A 38 -8.23 10.82 -9.81
CA GLU A 38 -8.92 9.60 -9.40
C GLU A 38 -8.17 9.02 -8.21
N THR A 39 -8.90 8.72 -7.15
CA THR A 39 -8.34 8.29 -5.87
C THR A 39 -8.98 6.98 -5.45
N SER A 40 -8.16 5.99 -5.16
CA SER A 40 -8.61 4.71 -4.60
C SER A 40 -7.69 4.27 -3.47
N SER A 41 -8.23 3.53 -2.51
CA SER A 41 -7.45 3.02 -1.38
C SER A 41 -7.97 1.69 -0.89
N LEU A 42 -7.05 0.87 -0.39
CA LEU A 42 -7.30 -0.44 0.20
C LEU A 42 -6.71 -0.49 1.60
N TYR A 43 -7.32 -1.27 2.49
CA TYR A 43 -6.72 -1.59 3.79
C TYR A 43 -6.06 -2.96 3.72
N VAL A 44 -4.82 -3.05 4.20
CA VAL A 44 -4.10 -4.31 4.38
C VAL A 44 -3.93 -4.56 5.87
N SER A 45 -4.45 -5.69 6.34
CA SER A 45 -4.46 -6.09 7.75
C SER A 45 -3.31 -7.04 8.07
N ASP A 46 -3.23 -7.39 9.37
CA ASP A 46 -2.32 -8.39 9.90
C ASP A 46 -0.85 -8.05 9.61
N ILE A 47 -0.52 -6.77 9.79
CA ILE A 47 0.85 -6.27 9.74
C ILE A 47 1.44 -6.35 11.15
N ASN A 48 2.59 -7.00 11.27
CA ASN A 48 3.31 -7.18 12.53
C ASN A 48 4.82 -6.92 12.32
N ASN A 49 5.67 -7.32 13.28
CA ASN A 49 7.11 -7.06 13.23
C ASN A 49 7.88 -7.94 12.22
N SER A 50 7.23 -8.95 11.64
CA SER A 50 7.81 -9.78 10.59
C SER A 50 7.55 -9.17 9.21
N TRP A 51 8.54 -9.28 8.32
CA TRP A 51 8.38 -8.89 6.92
C TRP A 51 7.25 -9.71 6.27
N LYS A 52 6.24 -9.01 5.76
CA LYS A 52 5.15 -9.58 4.98
C LYS A 52 5.20 -9.02 3.56
N LYS A 53 5.33 -9.89 2.56
CA LYS A 53 5.19 -9.50 1.15
C LYS A 53 3.71 -9.45 0.80
N LEU A 54 3.25 -8.30 0.31
CA LEU A 54 1.91 -8.07 -0.18
C LEU A 54 1.94 -7.85 -1.68
N SER A 55 0.88 -8.28 -2.35
CA SER A 55 0.69 -8.08 -3.78
C SER A 55 -0.77 -7.75 -4.03
N LEU A 56 -1.04 -6.47 -4.33
CA LEU A 56 -2.37 -5.91 -4.49
C LEU A 56 -2.73 -5.83 -5.98
N PRO A 57 -3.80 -6.52 -6.43
CA PRO A 57 -4.34 -6.35 -7.77
C PRO A 57 -4.79 -4.91 -8.04
N PHE A 58 -4.51 -4.40 -9.23
CA PHE A 58 -5.02 -3.10 -9.68
C PHE A 58 -6.55 -3.07 -9.77
N SER A 59 -7.18 -4.22 -10.06
CA SER A 59 -8.64 -4.39 -10.05
C SER A 59 -9.28 -4.02 -8.71
N ASP A 60 -8.54 -4.16 -7.60
CA ASP A 60 -9.06 -3.85 -6.27
C ASP A 60 -9.12 -2.33 -6.06
N PHE A 61 -8.33 -1.56 -6.81
CA PHE A 61 -8.40 -0.10 -6.82
C PHE A 61 -9.52 0.40 -7.74
N GLY A 62 -10.75 -0.05 -7.51
CA GLY A 62 -11.90 0.12 -8.42
C GLY A 62 -12.33 1.55 -8.77
N LYS A 63 -11.72 2.59 -8.17
CA LYS A 63 -11.97 4.00 -8.53
C LYS A 63 -10.95 4.58 -9.51
N ILE A 64 -9.88 3.85 -9.84
CA ILE A 64 -8.88 4.27 -10.84
C ILE A 64 -9.28 3.69 -12.20
N GLN A 65 -9.51 4.57 -13.16
CA GLN A 65 -9.83 4.22 -14.55
C GLN A 65 -8.65 4.49 -15.47
N ASP A 66 -7.84 5.52 -15.18
CA ASP A 66 -6.66 5.87 -15.97
C ASP A 66 -5.35 5.48 -15.25
N TRP A 67 -4.69 4.46 -15.78
CA TRP A 67 -3.41 3.94 -15.27
C TRP A 67 -2.19 4.50 -16.03
N THR A 68 -2.39 5.35 -17.02
CA THR A 68 -1.29 5.83 -17.89
C THR A 68 -0.32 6.77 -17.18
N ARG A 69 -0.77 7.44 -16.12
CA ARG A 69 0.03 8.40 -15.34
C ARG A 69 -0.36 8.38 -13.86
N PRO A 70 0.07 7.37 -13.08
CA PRO A 70 -0.02 7.41 -11.62
C PRO A 70 0.86 8.54 -11.08
N ILE A 71 0.38 9.23 -10.05
CA ILE A 71 1.11 10.33 -9.41
C ILE A 71 1.66 9.91 -8.05
N LYS A 72 0.87 9.18 -7.27
CA LYS A 72 1.17 8.99 -5.85
C LYS A 72 0.73 7.62 -5.36
N ILE A 73 1.65 6.93 -4.70
CA ILE A 73 1.35 5.82 -3.79
C ILE A 73 1.48 6.36 -2.37
N THR A 74 0.55 6.00 -1.49
CA THR A 74 0.56 6.40 -0.09
C THR A 74 0.40 5.17 0.78
N PHE A 75 1.13 5.15 1.89
CA PHE A 75 0.98 4.18 2.96
C PHE A 75 0.67 4.97 4.22
N THR A 76 -0.52 4.75 4.77
CA THR A 76 -1.03 5.55 5.88
C THR A 76 -1.36 4.64 7.06
N LEU A 77 -0.76 4.93 8.20
CA LEU A 77 -1.24 4.47 9.50
C LEU A 77 -2.26 5.48 10.00
N GLU A 78 -3.50 5.02 10.22
CA GLU A 78 -4.55 5.86 10.79
C GLU A 78 -4.72 5.47 12.25
N GLU A 79 -4.83 6.45 13.17
CA GLU A 79 -4.79 6.19 14.63
C GLU A 79 -5.85 5.19 15.11
N TRP A 80 -7.01 5.15 14.47
CA TRP A 80 -8.09 4.21 14.79
C TRP A 80 -7.81 2.76 14.33
N ASN A 81 -6.79 2.55 13.49
CA ASN A 81 -6.36 1.26 12.94
C ASN A 81 -5.08 0.71 13.57
N ILE A 82 -4.49 1.42 14.54
CA ILE A 82 -3.27 0.99 15.21
C ILE A 82 -3.51 0.99 16.72
N PHE A 83 -3.12 -0.10 17.38
CA PHE A 83 -3.13 -0.16 18.84
C PHE A 83 -1.78 0.29 19.43
N ALA A 84 -0.70 0.15 18.68
CA ALA A 84 0.64 0.56 19.10
C ALA A 84 0.78 2.08 19.08
N LYS A 85 1.12 2.69 20.23
CA LYS A 85 1.28 4.15 20.35
C LYS A 85 2.62 4.68 19.81
N LYS A 86 3.57 3.80 19.52
CA LYS A 86 4.93 4.09 19.05
C LYS A 86 5.41 2.95 18.15
N GLY A 87 6.34 3.26 17.25
CA GLY A 87 6.96 2.30 16.34
C GLY A 87 7.30 2.93 15.00
N GLU A 88 7.75 2.10 14.06
CA GLU A 88 8.15 2.49 12.72
C GLU A 88 7.45 1.60 11.68
N LEU A 89 6.83 2.21 10.67
CA LEU A 89 6.36 1.48 9.50
C LEU A 89 7.51 1.39 8.49
N LEU A 90 7.94 0.18 8.18
CA LEU A 90 8.97 -0.07 7.17
C LEU A 90 8.33 -0.67 5.93
N ILE A 91 8.67 -0.10 4.78
CA ILE A 91 8.21 -0.53 3.46
C ILE A 91 9.44 -0.72 2.60
N ASP A 92 9.52 -1.84 1.90
CA ASP A 92 10.65 -2.18 1.05
C ASP A 92 10.19 -2.86 -0.25
N GLY A 93 11.02 -2.78 -1.30
CA GLY A 93 10.80 -3.45 -2.57
C GLY A 93 9.46 -3.12 -3.21
N VAL A 94 9.17 -1.83 -3.43
CA VAL A 94 7.95 -1.41 -4.14
C VAL A 94 8.10 -1.73 -5.63
N GLU A 95 7.23 -2.60 -6.14
CA GLU A 95 7.30 -3.16 -7.50
C GLU A 95 5.94 -3.10 -8.19
N PHE A 96 5.95 -2.89 -9.51
CA PHE A 96 4.80 -3.14 -10.37
C PHE A 96 5.07 -4.39 -11.21
N SER A 97 4.09 -5.29 -11.33
CA SER A 97 4.22 -6.51 -12.15
C SER A 97 3.04 -6.72 -13.10
N LYS A 98 3.29 -7.46 -14.19
CA LYS A 98 2.28 -7.81 -15.21
C LYS A 98 1.51 -9.11 -14.92
N ASN A 99 2.00 -9.89 -13.96
CA ASN A 99 1.45 -11.20 -13.57
C ASN A 99 0.25 -11.04 -12.65
#